data_AF-A0A8S3FII6-F1
#
_entry.id   AF-A0A8S3FII6-F1
#
_cell.length_a   1.000
_cell.length_b   1.000
_cell.length_c   1.000
_cell.angle_alpha   90.00
_cell.angle_beta   90.00
_cell.angle_gamma   90.00
#
_symmetry.space_group_name_H-M   'P 1'
#
loop_
_entity.id
_entity.type
_entity.pdbx_description
1 polymer ?
#
loop_
_entity_poly.entity_id
_entity_poly.type
_entity_poly.pdbx_seq_one_letter_code
_entity_poly.pdbx_strand_id
1 'polypeptide(L)'
;MNDDIKQIQGIKRPYDVTPSASAGYQPVAKKKKGVPIVGTTLRELIHTSAKLESTTIDGRSRNCPYLDTINRSLLDFDFEKLCSITLSNNNVYACLVCGKYFQGRGQKSCAYTHSVEGEHHVFINLHSLQF
;
A
#
# COMPACT_ATOMS: atom_id res chain seq x y z
N MET A 1 2.62 -16.17 30.21
CA MET A 1 2.05 -14.98 29.54
C MET A 1 2.42 -14.99 28.05
N ASN A 2 2.11 -16.07 27.32
CA ASN A 2 2.20 -16.14 25.85
C ASN A 2 1.39 -17.35 25.34
N ASP A 3 0.14 -17.50 25.79
CA ASP A 3 -0.69 -18.70 25.50
C ASP A 3 -2.04 -18.39 24.85
N ASP A 4 -2.26 -17.20 24.31
CA ASP A 4 -3.53 -16.82 23.68
C ASP A 4 -3.46 -16.61 22.15
N ILE A 5 -2.41 -17.09 21.47
CA ILE A 5 -2.32 -17.10 19.99
C ILE A 5 -2.62 -18.50 19.43
N LYS A 6 -3.65 -19.18 19.96
CA LYS A 6 -4.11 -20.48 19.39
C LYS A 6 -5.62 -20.62 19.26
N GLN A 7 -6.37 -19.51 19.15
CA GLN A 7 -7.83 -19.61 19.02
C GLN A 7 -8.46 -18.73 17.92
N ILE A 8 -7.71 -18.39 16.88
CA ILE A 8 -8.25 -17.73 15.66
C ILE A 8 -8.06 -18.62 14.42
N GLN A 9 -8.29 -19.92 14.55
CA GLN A 9 -8.24 -20.88 13.43
C GLN A 9 -9.60 -21.05 12.71
N GLY A 10 -10.58 -20.17 12.96
CA GLY A 10 -11.95 -20.31 12.42
C GLY A 10 -12.51 -19.10 11.66
N ILE A 11 -11.80 -17.97 11.59
CA ILE A 11 -12.25 -16.79 10.85
C ILE A 11 -11.65 -16.89 9.44
N LYS A 12 -12.48 -17.03 8.41
CA LYS A 12 -12.05 -16.90 7.01
C LYS A 12 -11.57 -15.47 6.81
N ARG A 13 -10.26 -15.27 6.83
CA ARG A 13 -9.67 -13.94 6.66
C ARG A 13 -9.79 -13.57 5.17
N PRO A 14 -10.06 -12.31 4.83
CA PRO A 14 -10.39 -11.93 3.45
C PRO A 14 -9.28 -12.27 2.43
N TYR A 15 -8.03 -12.42 2.88
CA TYR A 15 -6.87 -12.79 2.05
C TYR A 15 -6.47 -14.28 2.14
N ASP A 16 -7.22 -15.12 2.87
CA ASP A 16 -7.02 -16.58 2.93
C ASP A 16 -7.90 -17.33 1.91
N VAL A 17 -8.67 -16.60 1.07
CA VAL A 17 -9.44 -17.18 -0.03
C VAL A 17 -8.49 -17.39 -1.22
N THR A 18 -8.09 -18.65 -1.45
CA THR A 18 -7.45 -19.04 -2.70
C THR A 18 -8.32 -18.63 -3.88
N PRO A 19 -7.76 -18.23 -5.03
CA PRO A 19 -8.55 -17.88 -6.21
C PRO A 19 -9.08 -19.17 -6.86
N SER A 20 -10.00 -19.86 -6.19
CA SER A 20 -10.83 -20.88 -6.81
C SER A 20 -12.07 -20.20 -7.36
N ALA A 21 -12.00 -19.92 -8.66
CA ALA A 21 -13.10 -19.85 -9.62
C ALA A 21 -14.44 -19.21 -9.15
N SER A 22 -14.81 -18.13 -9.85
CA SER A 22 -16.21 -17.78 -10.17
C SER A 22 -17.18 -17.58 -8.99
N ALA A 23 -17.13 -16.40 -8.38
CA ALA A 23 -18.35 -15.75 -7.88
C ALA A 23 -18.28 -14.28 -8.31
N GLY A 24 -19.16 -13.90 -9.23
CA GLY A 24 -19.10 -12.66 -9.98
C GLY A 24 -19.09 -11.42 -9.11
N TYR A 25 -17.95 -10.74 -9.09
CA TYR A 25 -17.92 -9.30 -8.90
C TYR A 25 -18.00 -8.64 -10.27
N GLN A 26 -19.13 -8.00 -10.56
CA GLN A 26 -19.26 -7.18 -11.77
C GLN A 26 -18.49 -5.88 -11.57
N PRO A 27 -17.60 -5.48 -12.49
CA PRO A 27 -16.93 -4.20 -12.40
C PRO A 27 -17.95 -3.07 -12.61
N VAL A 28 -18.18 -2.25 -11.59
CA VAL A 28 -18.88 -0.97 -11.78
C VAL A 28 -17.91 -0.06 -12.53
N ALA A 29 -18.15 0.10 -13.83
CA ALA A 29 -17.41 0.98 -14.72
C ALA A 29 -17.46 2.44 -14.22
N LYS A 30 -16.48 2.84 -13.41
CA LYS A 30 -16.25 4.26 -13.09
C LYS A 30 -15.46 4.88 -14.24
N LYS A 31 -16.20 5.51 -15.16
CA LYS A 31 -15.72 6.34 -16.28
C LYS A 31 -14.76 7.42 -15.77
N LYS A 32 -13.45 7.17 -15.82
CA LYS A 32 -12.44 8.21 -15.57
C LYS A 32 -12.23 8.99 -16.87
N LYS A 33 -12.69 10.23 -16.88
CA LYS A 33 -12.40 11.20 -17.95
C LYS A 33 -10.88 11.39 -18.03
N GLY A 34 -10.33 11.25 -19.23
CA GLY A 34 -8.92 11.44 -19.51
C GLY A 34 -8.45 12.83 -19.11
N VAL A 35 -7.31 12.90 -18.44
CA VAL A 35 -6.56 14.15 -18.25
C VAL A 35 -5.82 14.43 -19.56
N PRO A 36 -5.94 15.64 -20.15
CA PRO A 36 -5.26 15.95 -21.39
C PRO A 36 -3.76 16.12 -21.14
N ILE A 37 -2.95 15.35 -21.85
CA ILE A 37 -1.52 15.60 -22.02
C ILE A 37 -1.35 16.66 -23.11
N VAL A 38 -1.42 17.93 -22.74
CA VAL A 38 -1.01 19.02 -23.64
C VAL A 38 0.49 19.17 -23.52
N GLY A 39 1.19 18.81 -24.59
CA GLY A 39 2.62 19.05 -24.73
C GLY A 39 2.92 20.54 -24.61
N THR A 40 3.80 20.89 -23.68
CA THR A 40 4.46 22.20 -23.66
C THR A 40 5.95 21.95 -23.68
N THR A 41 6.57 22.50 -24.72
CA THR A 41 7.98 22.38 -25.09
C THR A 41 8.92 22.83 -23.98
N LEU A 42 10.02 22.08 -23.85
CA LEU A 42 11.10 22.26 -22.88
C LEU A 42 11.94 23.50 -23.18
N ARG A 43 11.42 24.73 -23.02
CA ARG A 43 12.28 25.92 -23.13
C ARG A 43 11.90 27.24 -22.46
N GLU A 44 10.78 27.39 -21.74
CA GLU A 44 10.33 28.78 -21.47
C GLU A 44 9.60 29.07 -20.15
N LEU A 45 10.15 28.69 -18.99
CA LEU A 45 9.70 29.23 -17.68
C LEU A 45 10.84 29.44 -16.66
N ILE A 46 11.92 30.11 -17.09
CA ILE A 46 12.85 30.78 -16.17
C ILE A 46 12.24 32.17 -15.88
N HIS A 47 12.13 32.53 -14.59
CA HIS A 47 11.66 33.81 -14.03
C HIS A 47 10.15 34.02 -13.82
N THR A 48 9.61 33.53 -12.70
CA THR A 48 8.80 34.39 -11.81
C THR A 48 8.84 33.85 -10.38
N SER A 49 9.37 34.65 -9.45
CA SER A 49 9.46 34.36 -8.03
C SER A 49 8.10 34.52 -7.34
N ALA A 50 7.44 33.42 -7.00
CA ALA A 50 6.37 33.39 -6.00
C ALA A 50 6.28 31.99 -5.37
N LYS A 51 6.80 31.89 -4.14
CA LYS A 51 6.47 30.92 -3.08
C LYS A 51 5.88 29.57 -3.53
N LEU A 52 6.76 28.61 -3.84
CA LEU A 52 6.41 27.19 -3.79
C LEU A 52 6.92 26.64 -2.46
N GLU A 53 6.00 26.22 -1.60
CA GLU A 53 6.34 25.47 -0.40
C GLU A 53 7.06 24.19 -0.81
N SER A 54 8.36 24.15 -0.51
CA SER A 54 9.21 23.00 -0.71
C SER A 54 8.81 21.92 0.30
N THR A 55 7.85 21.07 -0.05
CA THR A 55 7.90 19.70 0.47
C THR A 55 9.22 19.13 -0.03
N THR A 56 10.19 19.03 0.87
CA THR A 56 11.52 18.46 0.60
C THR A 56 11.31 17.06 0.03
N ILE A 57 11.34 16.93 -1.30
CA ILE A 57 11.39 15.62 -1.93
C ILE A 57 12.81 15.12 -1.68
N ASP A 58 12.99 14.40 -0.58
CA ASP A 58 14.21 13.68 -0.28
C ASP A 58 14.61 12.89 -1.53
N GLY A 59 15.73 13.25 -2.13
CA GLY A 59 16.23 12.59 -3.35
C GLY A 59 16.44 11.09 -3.18
N ARG A 60 16.53 10.60 -1.93
CA ARG A 60 16.55 9.17 -1.60
C ARG A 60 15.26 8.43 -1.97
N SER A 61 14.09 9.08 -1.83
CA SER A 61 12.79 8.43 -2.01
C SER A 61 12.52 8.00 -3.46
N ARG A 62 13.16 8.67 -4.43
CA ARG A 62 13.03 8.30 -5.86
C ARG A 62 14.01 7.20 -6.31
N ASN A 63 14.96 6.82 -5.46
CA ASN A 63 16.02 5.84 -5.77
C ASN A 63 15.92 4.59 -4.89
N CYS A 64 14.71 4.21 -4.46
CA CYS A 64 14.52 2.98 -3.69
C CYS A 64 14.73 1.74 -4.60
N PRO A 65 15.64 0.82 -4.24
CA PRO A 65 15.98 -0.34 -5.06
C PRO A 65 14.86 -1.39 -5.15
N TYR A 66 13.83 -1.28 -4.31
CA TYR A 66 12.76 -2.28 -4.20
C TYR A 66 11.47 -1.88 -4.94
N LEU A 67 11.43 -0.73 -5.62
CA LEU A 67 10.21 -0.26 -6.29
C LEU A 67 9.76 -1.15 -7.46
N ASP A 68 10.67 -1.96 -8.00
CA ASP A 68 10.43 -2.97 -9.02
C ASP A 68 9.66 -4.19 -8.48
N THR A 69 9.71 -4.46 -7.17
CA THR A 69 9.00 -5.58 -6.52
C THR A 69 7.49 -5.37 -6.38
N ILE A 70 6.98 -4.18 -6.73
CA ILE A 70 5.55 -3.84 -6.56
C ILE A 70 4.68 -4.63 -7.54
N ASN A 71 3.73 -5.40 -7.02
CA ASN A 71 2.78 -6.18 -7.83
C ASN A 71 1.37 -5.56 -7.79
N ARG A 72 1.05 -4.76 -8.81
CA ARG A 72 -0.22 -4.02 -8.91
C ARG A 72 -1.46 -4.91 -9.01
N SER A 73 -1.31 -6.13 -9.52
CA SER A 73 -2.45 -7.05 -9.74
C SER A 73 -3.00 -7.63 -8.44
N LEU A 74 -2.21 -7.59 -7.36
CA LEU A 74 -2.60 -8.08 -6.03
C LEU A 74 -3.15 -6.97 -5.13
N LEU A 75 -3.08 -5.71 -5.58
CA LEU A 75 -3.49 -4.56 -4.77
C LEU A 75 -4.97 -4.29 -4.95
N ASP A 76 -5.73 -4.59 -3.91
CA ASP A 76 -7.13 -4.22 -3.78
C ASP A 76 -7.26 -3.27 -2.57
N PHE A 77 -7.60 -2.01 -2.84
CA PHE A 77 -7.74 -0.96 -1.82
C PHE A 77 -9.20 -0.71 -1.41
N ASP A 78 -10.14 -1.50 -1.95
CA ASP A 78 -11.57 -1.39 -1.61
C ASP A 78 -11.93 -2.21 -0.35
N PHE A 79 -11.00 -3.04 0.16
CA PHE A 79 -11.18 -3.77 1.41
C PHE A 79 -11.09 -2.90 2.67
N GLU A 80 -11.63 -3.43 3.77
CA GLU A 80 -11.53 -2.79 5.08
C GLU A 80 -10.08 -2.71 5.55
N LYS A 81 -9.70 -1.54 6.09
CA LYS A 81 -8.31 -1.24 6.51
C LYS A 81 -7.99 -1.89 7.86
N LEU A 82 -7.98 -3.22 7.90
CA LEU A 82 -7.68 -4.02 9.08
C LEU A 82 -6.35 -4.77 8.91
N CYS A 83 -5.57 -4.86 9.98
CA CYS A 83 -4.41 -5.73 10.05
C CYS A 83 -4.84 -7.20 9.88
N SER A 84 -4.21 -7.91 8.96
CA SER A 84 -4.40 -9.34 8.75
C SER A 84 -4.16 -10.18 10.01
N ILE A 85 -3.21 -9.80 10.85
CA ILE A 85 -2.87 -10.60 12.04
C ILE A 85 -3.75 -10.25 13.23
N THR A 86 -3.83 -8.96 13.56
CA THR A 86 -4.47 -8.47 14.80
C THR A 86 -5.90 -8.00 14.61
N LEU A 87 -6.38 -7.88 13.37
CA LEU A 87 -7.66 -7.25 12.99
C LEU A 87 -7.81 -5.81 13.49
N SER A 88 -6.73 -5.15 13.91
CA SER A 88 -6.75 -3.74 14.33
C SER A 88 -6.74 -2.81 13.12
N ASN A 89 -7.47 -1.70 13.22
CA ASN A 89 -7.50 -0.62 12.22
C ASN A 89 -6.49 0.52 12.51
N ASN A 90 -5.72 0.43 13.59
CA ASN A 90 -4.79 1.49 13.98
C ASN A 90 -3.45 1.36 13.24
N ASN A 91 -2.99 2.44 12.61
CA ASN A 91 -1.69 2.51 11.93
C ASN A 91 -1.44 1.33 10.98
N VAL A 92 -2.39 1.08 10.08
CA VAL A 92 -2.33 -0.02 9.12
C VAL A 92 -1.54 0.37 7.87
N TYR A 93 -0.65 -0.53 7.46
CA TYR A 93 0.19 -0.44 6.28
C TYR A 93 -0.18 -1.54 5.29
N ALA A 94 -0.31 -1.20 4.01
CA ALA A 94 -0.47 -2.18 2.95
C ALA A 94 0.89 -2.56 2.36
N CYS A 95 1.14 -3.86 2.24
CA CYS A 95 2.29 -4.39 1.52
C CYS A 95 2.04 -4.29 0.01
N LEU A 96 2.92 -3.58 -0.72
CA LEU A 96 2.76 -3.39 -2.16
C LEU A 96 3.23 -4.57 -3.00
N VAL A 97 3.81 -5.59 -2.36
CA VAL A 97 4.27 -6.82 -3.03
C VAL A 97 3.18 -7.89 -3.02
N CYS A 98 2.50 -8.09 -1.88
CA CYS A 98 1.50 -9.15 -1.72
C CYS A 98 0.07 -8.68 -1.46
N GLY A 99 -0.17 -7.37 -1.31
CA GLY A 99 -1.50 -6.78 -1.09
C GLY A 99 -2.08 -6.94 0.32
N LYS A 100 -1.39 -7.63 1.24
CA LYS A 100 -1.86 -7.83 2.62
C LYS A 100 -1.61 -6.61 3.51
N TYR A 101 -2.42 -6.46 4.55
CA TYR A 101 -2.42 -5.30 5.45
C TYR A 101 -1.86 -5.66 6.82
N PHE A 102 -1.00 -4.81 7.38
CA PHE A 102 -0.31 -5.08 8.64
C PHE A 102 -0.26 -3.84 9.52
N GLN A 103 -0.35 -4.06 10.82
CA GLN A 103 -0.28 -2.97 11.80
C GLN A 103 1.17 -2.57 12.08
N GLY A 104 1.40 -1.26 12.16
CA GLY A 104 2.61 -0.61 12.69
C GLY A 104 3.81 -0.61 11.75
N ARG A 105 4.89 0.06 12.18
CA ARG A 105 6.18 0.13 11.46
C ARG A 105 7.38 -0.14 12.37
N GLY A 106 7.17 -0.26 13.69
CA GLY A 106 8.23 -0.53 14.66
C GLY A 106 8.73 -1.98 14.62
N GLN A 107 9.89 -2.26 15.22
CA GLN A 107 10.54 -3.59 15.20
C GLN A 107 9.70 -4.75 15.74
N LYS A 108 8.69 -4.47 16.57
CA LYS A 108 7.77 -5.49 17.14
C LYS A 108 6.43 -5.55 16.43
N SER A 109 6.29 -4.84 15.32
CA SER A 109 5.03 -4.71 14.59
C SER A 109 4.86 -5.82 13.56
N CYS A 110 3.60 -6.14 13.23
CA CYS A 110 3.28 -7.14 12.22
C CYS A 110 3.88 -6.80 10.85
N ALA A 111 3.94 -5.51 10.48
CA ALA A 111 4.53 -5.12 9.20
C ALA A 111 6.06 -5.34 9.17
N TYR A 112 6.74 -5.09 10.29
CA TYR A 112 8.19 -5.34 10.39
C TYR A 112 8.48 -6.84 10.29
N THR A 113 7.77 -7.67 11.05
CA THR A 113 7.89 -9.13 10.96
C THR A 113 7.63 -9.60 9.53
N HIS A 114 6.55 -9.11 8.89
CA HIS A 114 6.25 -9.44 7.50
C HIS A 114 7.35 -9.01 6.52
N SER A 115 8.00 -7.88 6.75
CA SER A 115 9.07 -7.40 5.87
C SER A 115 10.29 -8.30 5.87
N VAL A 116 10.60 -8.91 7.02
CA VAL A 116 11.76 -9.81 7.17
C VAL A 116 11.41 -11.23 6.73
N GLU A 117 10.24 -11.74 7.13
CA GLU A 117 9.82 -13.11 6.79
C GLU A 117 9.44 -13.28 5.32
N GLY A 118 8.87 -12.24 4.70
CA GLY A 118 8.41 -12.25 3.32
C GLY A 118 9.32 -11.52 2.34
N GLU A 119 10.44 -10.96 2.79
CA GLU A 119 11.34 -10.11 1.99
C GLU A 119 10.59 -9.00 1.23
N HIS A 120 9.55 -8.43 1.86
CA HIS A 120 8.74 -7.35 1.31
C HIS A 120 9.16 -6.04 1.96
N HIS A 121 9.73 -5.12 1.19
CA HIS A 121 10.31 -3.88 1.75
C HIS A 121 9.48 -2.62 1.46
N VAL A 122 8.47 -2.73 0.60
CA VAL A 122 7.67 -1.58 0.17
C VAL A 122 6.27 -1.64 0.76
N PHE A 123 5.97 -0.66 1.61
CA PHE A 123 4.68 -0.51 2.27
C PHE A 123 4.13 0.89 2.06
N ILE A 124 2.82 1.04 2.22
CA ILE A 124 2.17 2.36 2.29
C ILE A 124 1.23 2.42 3.47
N ASN A 125 1.28 3.51 4.24
CA ASN A 125 0.32 3.77 5.30
C ASN A 125 -1.06 4.09 4.68
N LEU A 126 -2.09 3.36 5.08
CA LEU A 126 -3.44 3.51 4.50
C LEU A 126 -4.20 4.75 4.98
N HIS A 127 -3.68 5.48 5.99
CA HIS A 127 -4.24 6.74 6.48
C HIS A 127 -3.48 7.96 5.94
N SER A 128 -2.14 7.95 6.03
CA SER A 128 -1.33 9.10 5.61
C SER A 128 -0.88 9.04 4.16
N LEU A 129 -1.04 7.90 3.48
CA LEU A 129 -0.60 7.65 2.10
C LEU A 129 0.92 7.88 1.90
N GLN A 130 1.70 7.65 2.96
CA GLN A 130 3.17 7.74 2.95
C GLN A 130 3.82 6.36 2.91
N PHE A 131 4.97 6.28 2.23
CA PHE A 131 5.79 5.06 2.05
C PHE A 131 6.80 4.86 3.20
#